data_AF-A0A5K1AH25-F1
#
_entry.id   AF-A0A5K1AH25-F1
#
_cell.length_a   1.000
_cell.length_b   1.000
_cell.length_c   1.000
_cell.angle_alpha   90.00
_cell.angle_beta   90.00
_cell.angle_gamma   90.00
#
_symmetry.space_group_name_H-M   'P 1'
#
loop_
_entity.id
_entity.type
_entity.pdbx_description
1 polymer ?
#
loop_
_entity_poly.entity_id
_entity_poly.type
_entity_poly.pdbx_seq_one_letter_code
_entity_poly.pdbx_strand_id
1 'polypeptide(L)'
;CMKKQNPKDSNDGPGAGRHLALENLFNNMDMSSILVLPWTHSFSDGQVHFIQRTKCLSVQILYKIGNKMGTDDILKILDMALGDESEDVRIEAIVSVPLMLFFSGPSVVAYTSEKM
;
A
#
# COMPACT_ATOMS: atom_id res chain seq x y z
N CYS A 1 12.52 15.54 63.16
CA CYS A 1 12.85 16.18 61.86
C CYS A 1 12.57 15.15 60.76
N MET A 2 11.42 15.28 60.08
CA MET A 2 10.96 14.35 59.04
C MET A 2 11.63 14.67 57.70
N LYS A 3 12.20 13.68 57.01
CA LYS A 3 12.48 13.75 55.58
C LYS A 3 11.55 12.77 54.86
N LYS A 4 10.50 13.28 54.23
CA LYS A 4 9.65 12.53 53.31
C LYS A 4 10.44 12.29 52.02
N GLN A 5 10.64 11.03 51.64
CA GLN A 5 11.02 10.66 50.28
C GLN A 5 9.75 10.59 49.42
N ASN A 6 9.76 11.33 48.32
CA ASN A 6 8.68 11.40 47.35
C ASN A 6 8.80 10.21 46.38
N PRO A 7 7.74 9.43 46.11
CA PRO A 7 7.78 8.45 45.02
C PRO A 7 7.77 9.23 43.69
N LYS A 8 8.72 8.91 42.81
CA LYS A 8 8.72 9.39 41.43
C LYS A 8 7.62 8.61 40.70
N ASP A 9 6.52 9.29 40.38
CA ASP A 9 5.52 8.79 39.45
C ASP A 9 6.15 8.69 38.05
N SER A 10 6.71 7.53 37.72
CA SER A 10 6.97 7.14 36.33
C SER A 10 5.65 6.65 35.72
N ASN A 11 4.78 7.59 35.38
CA ASN A 11 3.61 7.31 34.53
C ASN A 11 4.04 7.38 33.06
N ASP A 12 4.82 6.39 32.62
CA ASP A 12 4.92 6.06 31.21
C ASP A 12 3.56 5.49 30.78
N GLY A 13 2.78 6.31 30.06
CA GLY A 13 1.44 5.95 29.64
C GLY A 13 1.41 4.75 28.67
N PRO A 14 0.26 4.08 28.49
CA PRO A 14 0.12 2.85 27.68
C PRO A 14 0.33 3.03 26.17
N GLY A 15 0.74 4.21 25.72
CA GLY A 15 0.81 4.61 24.31
C GLY A 15 2.03 4.08 23.57
N ALA A 16 3.20 4.02 24.24
CA ALA A 16 4.45 3.65 23.59
C ALA A 16 4.46 2.19 23.10
N GLY A 17 3.96 1.26 23.92
CA GLY A 17 3.89 -0.16 23.55
C GLY A 17 2.89 -0.47 22.43
N ARG A 18 1.80 0.32 22.31
CA ARG A 18 0.81 0.18 21.22
C ARG A 18 1.34 0.75 19.91
N HIS A 19 2.05 1.87 19.95
CA HIS A 19 2.68 2.47 18.78
C HIS A 19 3.73 1.54 18.17
N LEU A 20 4.65 1.03 19.00
CA LEU A 20 5.65 0.02 18.58
C LEU A 20 5.03 -1.28 18.08
N ALA A 21 3.93 -1.74 18.68
CA ALA A 21 3.23 -2.93 18.21
C ALA A 21 2.54 -2.72 16.85
N LEU A 22 1.94 -1.55 16.63
CA LEU A 22 1.34 -1.20 15.34
C LEU A 22 2.41 -1.00 14.27
N GLU A 23 3.50 -0.31 14.56
CA GLU A 23 4.64 -0.16 13.63
C GLU A 23 5.22 -1.52 13.25
N ASN A 24 5.40 -2.44 14.21
CA ASN A 24 5.86 -3.79 13.90
C ASN A 24 4.83 -4.61 13.11
N LEU A 25 3.53 -4.43 13.35
CA LEU A 25 2.48 -5.04 12.54
C LEU A 25 2.49 -4.51 11.10
N PHE A 26 2.60 -3.20 10.92
CA PHE A 26 2.71 -2.56 9.60
C PHE A 26 4.00 -2.95 8.87
N ASN A 27 5.13 -3.06 9.58
CA ASN A 27 6.41 -3.48 9.01
C ASN A 27 6.44 -4.97 8.62
N ASN A 28 5.61 -5.81 9.26
CA ASN A 28 5.44 -7.21 8.91
C ASN A 28 4.28 -7.46 7.93
N MET A 29 3.48 -6.43 7.62
CA MET A 29 2.32 -6.58 6.76
C MET A 29 2.76 -6.49 5.29
N ASP A 30 2.41 -7.52 4.54
CA ASP A 30 2.64 -7.54 3.10
C ASP A 30 1.86 -6.40 2.44
N MET A 31 2.56 -5.47 1.80
CA MET A 31 1.96 -4.34 1.09
C MET A 31 0.95 -4.80 0.04
N SER A 32 1.15 -5.97 -0.57
CA SER A 32 0.18 -6.55 -1.51
C SER A 32 -1.19 -6.73 -0.85
N SER A 33 -1.21 -7.28 0.36
CA SER A 33 -2.43 -7.58 1.09
C SER A 33 -3.22 -6.33 1.44
N ILE A 34 -2.52 -5.22 1.73
CA ILE A 34 -3.14 -3.92 2.05
C ILE A 34 -3.76 -3.29 0.80
N LEU A 35 -3.04 -3.30 -0.32
CA LEU A 35 -3.48 -2.66 -1.55
C LEU A 35 -4.69 -3.38 -2.19
N VAL A 36 -4.93 -4.65 -1.84
CA VAL A 36 -6.07 -5.42 -2.33
C VAL A 36 -7.34 -5.20 -1.51
N LEU A 37 -7.24 -4.68 -0.27
CA LEU A 37 -8.39 -4.52 0.64
C LEU A 37 -9.61 -3.81 0.01
N PRO A 38 -9.46 -2.77 -0.83
CA PRO A 38 -10.61 -2.10 -1.44
C PRO A 38 -11.42 -2.98 -2.41
N TRP A 39 -10.85 -4.08 -2.90
CA TRP A 39 -11.53 -5.07 -3.73
C TRP A 39 -12.16 -6.21 -2.93
N THR A 40 -11.60 -6.55 -1.75
CA THR A 40 -12.08 -7.68 -0.93
C THR A 40 -13.04 -7.27 0.17
N HIS A 41 -13.02 -6.01 0.60
CA HIS A 41 -13.91 -5.49 1.62
C HIS A 41 -14.95 -4.55 1.02
N SER A 42 -16.18 -5.05 0.93
CA SER A 42 -17.34 -4.25 0.58
C SER A 42 -17.75 -3.41 1.79
N PHE A 43 -17.51 -2.10 1.76
CA PHE A 43 -18.04 -1.20 2.77
C PHE A 43 -19.56 -1.12 2.59
N SER A 44 -20.32 -1.57 3.59
CA SER A 44 -21.79 -1.74 3.52
C SER A 44 -22.58 -0.43 3.53
N ASP A 45 -21.93 0.73 3.51
CA ASP A 45 -22.56 2.02 3.74
C ASP A 45 -22.32 2.95 2.56
N GLY A 46 -23.26 2.97 1.60
CA GLY A 46 -23.59 4.04 0.62
C GLY A 46 -22.50 4.78 -0.17
N GLN A 47 -21.22 4.55 0.08
CA GLN A 47 -20.12 5.42 -0.32
C GLN A 47 -19.35 4.80 -1.48
N VAL A 48 -20.05 4.52 -2.57
CA VAL A 48 -19.46 3.98 -3.81
C VAL A 48 -18.28 4.84 -4.28
N HIS A 49 -18.42 6.16 -4.23
CA HIS A 49 -17.34 7.10 -4.58
C HIS A 49 -16.11 7.00 -3.66
N PHE A 50 -16.29 6.70 -2.38
CA PHE A 50 -15.18 6.54 -1.45
C PHE A 50 -14.39 5.27 -1.79
N ILE A 51 -15.09 4.15 -2.03
CA ILE A 51 -14.47 2.87 -2.38
C ILE A 51 -13.68 3.00 -3.69
N GLN A 52 -14.28 3.61 -4.73
CA GLN A 52 -13.61 3.87 -6.00
C GLN A 52 -12.33 4.68 -5.81
N ARG A 53 -12.39 5.76 -5.01
CA ARG A 53 -11.21 6.57 -4.70
C ARG A 53 -10.13 5.76 -3.98
N THR A 54 -10.49 4.90 -3.04
CA THR A 54 -9.52 4.04 -2.34
C THR A 54 -8.89 3.01 -3.27
N LYS A 55 -9.65 2.46 -4.22
CA LYS A 55 -9.11 1.62 -5.30
C LYS A 55 -8.11 2.38 -6.16
N CYS A 56 -8.46 3.57 -6.65
CA CYS A 56 -7.53 4.43 -7.41
C CYS A 56 -6.26 4.72 -6.60
N LEU A 57 -6.38 5.06 -5.31
CA LEU A 57 -5.21 5.28 -4.44
C LEU A 57 -4.33 4.04 -4.32
N SER A 58 -4.92 2.84 -4.30
CA SER A 58 -4.15 1.59 -4.23
C SER A 58 -3.34 1.37 -5.50
N VAL A 59 -3.93 1.62 -6.67
CA VAL A 59 -3.22 1.59 -7.96
C VAL A 59 -2.11 2.65 -8.00
N GLN A 60 -2.37 3.85 -7.49
CA GLN A 60 -1.37 4.92 -7.46
C GLN A 60 -0.18 4.61 -6.55
N ILE A 61 -0.45 3.98 -5.40
CA ILE A 61 0.61 3.52 -4.50
C ILE A 61 1.40 2.40 -5.18
N LEU A 62 0.72 1.48 -5.88
CA LEU A 62 1.35 0.35 -6.57
C LEU A 62 2.49 0.80 -7.49
N TYR A 63 2.28 1.79 -8.38
CA TYR A 63 3.36 2.22 -9.27
C TYR A 63 4.48 3.00 -8.55
N LYS A 64 4.17 3.63 -7.40
CA LYS A 64 5.17 4.38 -6.61
C LYS A 64 6.10 3.48 -5.81
N ILE A 65 5.60 2.33 -5.36
CA ILE A 65 6.36 1.38 -4.53
C ILE A 65 6.62 0.05 -5.24
N GLY A 66 6.19 -0.11 -6.49
CA GLY A 66 6.21 -1.39 -7.21
C GLY A 66 7.59 -2.01 -7.35
N ASN A 67 8.66 -1.20 -7.33
CA ASN A 67 10.03 -1.72 -7.30
C ASN A 67 10.40 -2.47 -6.00
N LYS A 68 9.58 -2.38 -4.94
CA LYS A 68 9.72 -3.10 -3.68
C LYS A 68 8.80 -4.32 -3.57
N MET A 69 8.04 -4.62 -4.62
CA MET A 69 6.96 -5.59 -4.61
C MET A 69 7.23 -6.72 -5.61
N GLY A 70 6.69 -7.91 -5.35
CA GLY A 70 6.80 -9.04 -6.28
C GLY A 70 6.04 -8.74 -7.58
N THR A 71 6.60 -9.15 -8.72
CA THR A 71 5.96 -8.96 -10.03
C THR A 71 4.56 -9.57 -10.07
N ASP A 72 4.38 -10.76 -9.49
CA ASP A 72 3.08 -11.44 -9.45
C ASP A 72 2.03 -10.63 -8.67
N ASP A 73 2.43 -10.02 -7.55
CA ASP A 73 1.53 -9.20 -6.75
C ASP A 73 1.13 -7.90 -7.47
N ILE A 74 2.07 -7.30 -8.20
CA ILE A 74 1.82 -6.13 -9.04
C ILE A 74 0.81 -6.46 -10.14
N LEU A 75 1.04 -7.57 -10.85
CA LEU A 75 0.15 -8.02 -11.93
C LEU A 75 -1.24 -8.34 -11.40
N LYS A 76 -1.34 -8.98 -10.23
CA LYS A 76 -2.63 -9.30 -9.58
C LYS A 76 -3.45 -8.04 -9.30
N ILE A 77 -2.86 -7.02 -8.70
CA ILE A 77 -3.57 -5.75 -8.38
C ILE A 77 -3.97 -5.03 -9.66
N LEU A 78 -3.08 -5.01 -10.65
CA LEU A 78 -3.36 -4.41 -11.94
C LEU A 78 -4.52 -5.11 -12.67
N ASP A 79 -4.54 -6.45 -12.68
CA ASP A 79 -5.61 -7.25 -13.28
C ASP A 79 -6.98 -6.92 -12.65
N MET A 80 -7.04 -6.86 -11.32
CA MET A 80 -8.26 -6.46 -10.60
C MET A 80 -8.70 -5.03 -10.94
N ALA A 81 -7.77 -4.10 -11.09
CA ALA A 81 -8.09 -2.71 -11.40
C ALA A 81 -8.52 -2.50 -12.86
N LEU A 82 -7.93 -3.23 -13.80
CA LEU A 82 -8.32 -3.23 -15.22
C LEU A 82 -9.70 -3.86 -15.43
N GLY A 83 -10.04 -4.87 -14.65
CA GLY A 83 -11.35 -5.52 -14.63
C GLY A 83 -12.40 -4.86 -13.73
N ASP A 84 -12.11 -3.71 -13.12
CA ASP A 84 -13.04 -3.09 -12.16
C ASP A 84 -14.28 -2.52 -12.85
N GLU A 85 -15.43 -2.59 -12.17
CA GLU A 85 -16.70 -2.03 -12.66
C GLU A 85 -16.65 -0.50 -12.81
N SER A 86 -15.85 0.18 -11.99
CA SER A 86 -15.69 1.63 -12.04
C SER A 86 -14.77 2.07 -13.19
N GLU A 87 -15.29 2.93 -14.07
CA GLU A 87 -14.50 3.53 -15.14
C GLU A 87 -13.29 4.30 -14.62
N ASP A 88 -13.44 5.07 -13.53
CA ASP A 88 -12.35 5.83 -12.90
C ASP A 88 -11.20 4.91 -12.45
N VAL A 89 -11.52 3.73 -11.91
CA VAL A 89 -10.52 2.74 -11.47
C VAL A 89 -9.80 2.14 -12.68
N ARG A 90 -10.52 1.82 -13.75
CA ARG A 90 -9.93 1.30 -14.99
C ARG A 90 -9.03 2.34 -15.67
N ILE A 91 -9.45 3.61 -15.71
CA ILE A 91 -8.64 4.70 -16.26
C ILE A 91 -7.32 4.85 -15.48
N GLU A 92 -7.39 4.86 -14.15
CA GLU A 92 -6.20 4.94 -13.30
C GLU A 92 -5.25 3.76 -13.54
N ALA A 93 -5.79 2.54 -13.70
CA ALA A 93 -5.01 1.35 -14.03
C ALA A 93 -4.28 1.51 -15.37
N ILE A 94 -5.00 1.92 -16.43
CA ILE A 94 -4.44 2.13 -17.78
C ILE A 94 -3.32 3.19 -17.74
N VAL A 95 -3.52 4.28 -17.01
CA VAL A 95 -2.51 5.35 -16.86
C VAL A 95 -1.30 4.87 -16.06
N SER A 96 -1.50 3.96 -15.11
CA SER A 96 -0.42 3.43 -14.26
C SER A 96 0.45 2.38 -14.94
N VAL A 97 -0.06 1.63 -15.95
CA VAL A 97 0.73 0.66 -16.73
C VAL A 97 2.03 1.26 -17.31
N PRO A 98 2.00 2.36 -18.09
CA PRO A 98 3.22 2.95 -18.62
C PRO A 98 4.13 3.50 -17.51
N LEU A 99 3.56 3.99 -16.39
CA LEU A 99 4.35 4.44 -15.25
C LEU A 99 5.10 3.29 -14.60
N MET A 100 4.46 2.13 -14.40
CA MET A 100 5.12 0.94 -13.87
C MET A 100 6.25 0.47 -14.77
N LEU A 101 6.04 0.46 -16.10
CA LEU A 101 7.10 0.14 -17.05
C LEU A 101 8.26 1.15 -16.97
N PHE A 102 7.95 2.44 -16.87
CA PHE A 102 8.94 3.50 -16.75
C PHE A 102 9.77 3.37 -15.45
N PHE A 103 9.14 3.08 -14.32
CA PHE A 103 9.81 2.91 -13.03
C PHE A 103 10.48 1.54 -12.84
N SER A 104 10.16 0.53 -13.66
CA SER A 104 10.80 -0.80 -13.63
C SER A 104 12.26 -0.81 -14.13
N GLY A 105 12.74 0.31 -14.67
CA GLY A 105 14.12 0.52 -15.11
C GLY A 105 14.47 -0.15 -16.44
N PRO A 106 15.51 0.33 -17.14
CA PRO A 106 15.90 -0.15 -18.47
C PRO A 106 16.40 -1.61 -18.54
N SER A 107 16.42 -2.35 -17.42
CA SER A 107 16.81 -3.76 -17.34
C SER A 107 15.94 -4.68 -18.22
N VAL A 108 14.71 -4.27 -18.54
CA VAL A 108 13.83 -4.99 -19.49
C VAL A 108 14.24 -4.75 -20.96
N VAL A 109 14.88 -3.61 -21.26
CA VAL A 109 15.26 -3.20 -22.62
C VAL A 109 16.67 -3.69 -23.02
N ALA A 110 17.48 -4.12 -22.05
CA ALA A 110 18.82 -4.64 -22.29
C ALA A 110 18.84 -6.03 -22.99
N TYR A 111 17.75 -6.81 -22.93
CA TYR A 111 17.66 -8.09 -23.64
C TYR A 111 17.54 -7.93 -25.16
N THR A 112 17.11 -6.75 -25.64
CA THR A 112 16.93 -6.52 -27.09
C THR A 112 18.13 -5.88 -27.78
N SER A 113 19.12 -5.39 -27.04
CA SER A 113 20.29 -4.70 -27.61
C SER A 113 21.54 -5.55 -27.79
N GLU A 114 21.53 -6.85 -27.44
CA GLU A 114 22.69 -7.73 -27.63
C GLU A 114 22.68 -8.47 -28.99
N LYS A 115 21.75 -8.13 -29.90
CA LYS A 115 21.65 -8.73 -31.24
C LYS A 115 21.42 -7.71 -32.37
N MET A 116 22.09 -6.56 -32.31
CA MET A 116 22.26 -5.68 -33.47
C MET A 116 23.73 -5.27 -33.60
#